data_AF-A0A1D6E940-F1
#
_entry.id   AF-A0A1D6E940-F1
#
_cell.length_a   1.000
_cell.length_b   1.000
_cell.length_c   1.000
_cell.angle_alpha   90.00
_cell.angle_beta   90.00
_cell.angle_gamma   90.00
#
_symmetry.space_group_name_H-M   'P 1'
#
loop_
_entity.id
_entity.type
_entity.pdbx_description
1 polymer ?
#
loop_
_entity_poly.entity_id
_entity_poly.type
_entity_poly.pdbx_seq_one_letter_code
_entity_poly.pdbx_strand_id
1 'polypeptide(L)'
;MEEGGGAVSRTLGDEEDKAAERKRQLMGQDLSGLGVKGLQNLENQLEMSICCIRTKKDQLLVDEIHELNRKGSLIQQDNMGLHRKVNLIRQENAELYKKLYEKEAEGEVNRDSTTPYNFVVAEGANVPIHLELNIPLQENGVEQPVAPKLG
;
A
#
# COMPACT_ATOMS: atom_id res chain seq x y z
N MET A 1 -49.70 36.58 -24.02
CA MET A 1 -48.30 36.49 -23.55
C MET A 1 -47.95 35.01 -23.45
N GLU A 2 -47.68 34.33 -24.57
CA GLU A 2 -47.31 32.90 -24.58
C GLU A 2 -46.19 32.56 -25.58
N GLU A 3 -45.56 33.56 -26.21
CA GLU A 3 -44.48 33.30 -27.19
C GLU A 3 -43.09 33.04 -26.55
N GLY A 4 -42.94 33.24 -25.24
CA GLY A 4 -41.66 33.06 -24.56
C GLY A 4 -41.24 31.60 -24.33
N GLY A 5 -42.19 30.69 -24.10
CA GLY A 5 -41.89 29.30 -23.72
C GLY A 5 -41.35 28.44 -24.87
N GLY A 6 -41.90 28.60 -26.08
CA GLY A 6 -41.49 27.82 -27.25
C GLY A 6 -40.13 28.22 -27.84
N ALA A 7 -39.63 29.43 -27.55
CA ALA A 7 -38.28 29.83 -27.92
C ALA A 7 -37.24 29.15 -27.01
N VAL A 8 -37.51 29.10 -25.69
CA VAL A 8 -36.61 28.51 -24.69
C VAL A 8 -36.45 27.00 -24.87
N SER A 9 -37.54 26.27 -25.12
CA SER A 9 -37.44 24.81 -25.36
C SER A 9 -36.66 24.45 -26.63
N ARG A 10 -36.74 25.30 -27.67
CA ARG A 10 -35.96 25.11 -28.90
C ARG A 10 -34.47 25.36 -28.65
N THR A 11 -34.14 26.45 -27.94
CA THR A 11 -32.75 26.75 -27.61
C THR A 11 -32.10 25.68 -26.73
N LEU A 12 -32.86 25.08 -25.81
CA LEU A 12 -32.36 23.97 -24.98
C LEU A 12 -32.06 22.72 -25.82
N GLY A 13 -32.95 22.36 -26.75
CA GLY A 13 -32.71 21.23 -27.67
C GLY A 13 -31.46 21.43 -28.54
N ASP A 14 -31.28 22.64 -29.07
CA ASP A 14 -30.10 22.97 -29.90
C ASP A 14 -28.79 22.88 -29.09
N GLU A 15 -28.80 23.23 -27.80
CA GLU A 15 -27.63 23.10 -26.92
C GLU A 15 -27.29 21.64 -26.60
N GLU A 16 -28.31 20.79 -26.36
CA GLU A 16 -28.14 19.37 -26.12
C GLU A 16 -27.57 18.65 -27.35
N ASP A 17 -28.11 18.94 -28.53
CA ASP A 17 -27.64 18.36 -29.79
C ASP A 17 -26.19 18.75 -30.09
N LYS A 18 -25.84 20.02 -29.87
CA LYS A 18 -24.47 20.52 -30.03
C LYS A 18 -23.49 19.89 -29.04
N ALA A 19 -23.92 19.66 -27.79
CA ALA A 19 -23.11 18.98 -26.80
C ALA A 19 -22.90 17.50 -27.17
N ALA A 20 -23.94 16.82 -27.65
CA ALA A 20 -23.88 15.44 -28.11
C ALA A 20 -22.97 15.29 -29.34
N GLU A 21 -23.08 16.19 -30.31
CA GLU A 21 -22.20 16.26 -31.48
C GLU A 21 -20.74 16.47 -31.07
N ARG A 22 -20.47 17.41 -30.17
CA ARG A 22 -19.11 17.64 -29.66
C ARG A 22 -18.54 16.39 -28.99
N LYS A 23 -19.35 15.67 -28.21
CA LYS A 23 -18.94 14.40 -27.58
C LYS A 23 -18.59 13.36 -28.63
N ARG A 24 -19.40 13.21 -29.69
CA ARG A 24 -19.11 12.29 -30.80
C ARG A 24 -17.80 12.67 -31.51
N GLN A 25 -17.57 13.96 -31.77
CA GLN A 25 -16.32 14.45 -32.34
C GLN A 25 -15.11 14.15 -31.45
N LEU A 26 -15.20 14.37 -30.14
CA LEU A 26 -14.15 13.97 -29.19
C LEU A 26 -13.87 12.45 -29.19
N MET A 27 -14.85 11.64 -29.59
CA MET A 27 -14.72 10.19 -29.77
C MET A 27 -14.28 9.79 -31.19
N GLY A 28 -13.93 10.75 -32.05
CA GLY A 28 -13.52 10.51 -33.43
C GLY A 28 -14.67 10.21 -34.40
N GLN A 29 -15.91 10.52 -34.03
CA GLN A 29 -17.12 10.30 -34.83
C GLN A 29 -17.62 11.64 -35.42
N ASP A 30 -18.41 11.59 -36.49
CA ASP A 30 -19.03 12.76 -37.14
C ASP A 30 -18.05 13.92 -37.46
N LEU A 31 -16.87 13.56 -37.96
CA LEU A 31 -15.79 14.51 -38.26
C LEU A 31 -15.95 15.23 -39.61
N SER A 32 -16.83 14.75 -40.48
CA SER A 32 -17.03 15.30 -41.83
C SER A 32 -17.51 16.75 -41.86
N GLY A 33 -18.12 17.23 -40.76
CA GLY A 33 -18.52 18.63 -40.57
C GLY A 33 -17.40 19.56 -40.11
N LEU A 34 -16.21 19.02 -39.77
CA LEU A 34 -15.07 19.82 -39.31
C LEU A 34 -14.11 20.13 -40.46
N GLY A 35 -13.79 21.41 -40.62
CA GLY A 35 -12.68 21.83 -41.49
C GLY A 35 -11.31 21.48 -40.90
N VAL A 36 -10.24 21.60 -41.70
CA VAL A 36 -8.86 21.28 -41.31
C VAL A 36 -8.44 21.94 -39.98
N LYS A 37 -8.79 23.22 -39.79
CA LYS A 37 -8.49 23.95 -38.54
C LYS A 37 -9.26 23.38 -37.33
N GLY A 38 -10.50 22.93 -37.54
CA GLY A 38 -11.32 22.31 -36.52
C GLY A 38 -10.77 20.94 -36.10
N LEU A 39 -10.35 20.14 -37.08
CA LEU A 39 -9.68 18.86 -36.85
C LEU A 39 -8.35 19.04 -36.10
N GLN A 40 -7.52 19.99 -36.50
CA GLN A 40 -6.26 20.27 -35.80
C GLN A 40 -6.49 20.69 -34.34
N ASN A 41 -7.51 21.51 -34.09
CA ASN A 41 -7.84 21.92 -32.73
C ASN A 41 -8.35 20.75 -31.88
N LEU A 42 -9.15 19.85 -32.48
CA LEU A 42 -9.64 18.65 -31.83
C LEU A 42 -8.49 17.69 -31.47
N GLU A 43 -7.58 17.47 -32.41
CA GLU A 43 -6.37 16.66 -32.20
C GLU A 43 -5.52 17.23 -31.06
N ASN A 44 -5.20 18.53 -31.09
CA ASN A 44 -4.43 19.19 -30.03
C ASN A 44 -5.13 19.07 -28.66
N GLN A 45 -6.45 19.22 -28.62
CA GLN A 45 -7.22 19.08 -27.38
C GLN A 45 -7.16 17.65 -26.81
N LEU A 46 -7.27 16.63 -27.68
CA LEU A 46 -7.17 15.23 -27.28
C LEU A 46 -5.75 14.89 -26.82
N GLU A 47 -4.73 15.32 -27.56
CA GLU A 47 -3.32 15.12 -27.21
C GLU A 47 -3.00 15.71 -25.83
N MET A 48 -3.36 16.98 -25.61
CA MET A 48 -3.19 17.64 -24.31
C MET A 48 -3.93 16.91 -23.20
N SER A 49 -5.19 16.52 -23.42
CA SER A 49 -5.99 15.80 -22.42
C SER A 49 -5.37 14.46 -22.04
N ILE A 50 -4.94 13.68 -23.03
CA ILE A 50 -4.26 12.39 -22.82
C ILE A 50 -2.95 12.59 -22.06
N CYS A 51 -2.15 13.59 -22.44
CA CYS A 51 -0.93 13.95 -21.74
C CYS A 51 -1.20 14.26 -20.26
N CYS A 52 -2.16 15.15 -19.98
CA CYS A 52 -2.56 15.50 -18.62
C CYS A 52 -3.04 14.27 -17.81
N ILE A 53 -3.85 13.40 -18.41
CA ILE A 53 -4.33 12.17 -17.77
C ILE A 53 -3.17 11.24 -17.43
N ARG A 54 -2.24 11.02 -18.37
CA ARG A 54 -1.06 10.17 -18.16
C ARG A 54 -0.19 10.72 -17.04
N THR A 55 0.18 12.00 -17.11
CA THR A 55 0.99 12.66 -16.08
C THR A 55 0.34 12.56 -14.71
N LYS A 56 -0.98 12.79 -14.61
CA LYS A 56 -1.69 12.68 -13.32
C LYS A 56 -1.71 11.24 -12.81
N LYS A 57 -1.94 10.26 -13.68
CA LYS A 57 -1.92 8.84 -13.31
C LYS A 57 -0.53 8.44 -12.82
N ASP A 58 0.52 8.85 -13.52
CA ASP A 58 1.90 8.52 -13.17
C ASP A 58 2.31 9.15 -11.84
N GLN A 59 1.92 10.41 -11.60
CA GLN A 59 2.13 11.06 -10.30
C GLN A 59 1.44 10.30 -9.17
N LEU A 60 0.17 9.92 -9.34
CA LEU A 60 -0.57 9.16 -8.32
C LEU A 60 0.08 7.80 -8.03
N LEU A 61 0.59 7.11 -9.06
CA LEU A 61 1.27 5.84 -8.89
C LEU A 61 2.60 6.02 -8.14
N VAL A 62 3.37 7.04 -8.47
CA VAL A 62 4.61 7.38 -7.77
C VAL A 62 4.33 7.70 -6.30
N ASP A 63 3.31 8.50 -6.03
CA ASP A 63 2.91 8.86 -4.66
C ASP A 63 2.49 7.62 -3.86
N GLU A 64 1.70 6.72 -4.46
CA GLU A 64 1.27 5.47 -3.81
C GLU A 64 2.46 4.54 -3.53
N ILE A 65 3.41 4.41 -4.47
CA ILE A 65 4.64 3.64 -4.27
C ILE A 65 5.45 4.21 -3.09
N HIS A 66 5.59 5.54 -3.01
CA HIS A 66 6.30 6.19 -1.91
C HIS A 66 5.61 5.94 -0.56
N GLU A 67 4.29 6.08 -0.50
CA GLU A 67 3.53 5.83 0.74
C GLU A 67 3.60 4.37 1.19
N LEU A 68 3.50 3.42 0.26
CA LEU A 68 3.65 1.99 0.56
C LEU A 68 5.06 1.66 1.06
N ASN A 69 6.11 2.20 0.42
CA ASN A 69 7.49 2.02 0.87
C ASN A 69 7.71 2.61 2.27
N ARG A 70 7.15 3.79 2.54
CA ARG A 70 7.22 4.42 3.87
C ARG A 70 6.54 3.56 4.93
N LYS A 71 5.34 3.06 4.66
CA LYS A 71 4.61 2.15 5.57
C LYS A 71 5.38 0.84 5.79
N GLY A 72 5.92 0.25 4.72
CA GLY A 72 6.74 -0.96 4.79
C GLY A 72 7.97 -0.77 5.68
N SER A 73 8.69 0.34 5.51
CA SER A 73 9.84 0.69 6.34
C SER A 73 9.49 0.84 7.82
N LEU A 74 8.37 1.52 8.13
CA LEU A 74 7.91 1.68 9.51
C LEU A 74 7.55 0.34 10.15
N ILE A 75 6.80 -0.51 9.44
CA ILE A 75 6.43 -1.86 9.92
C ILE A 75 7.70 -2.70 10.14
N GLN A 76 8.68 -2.63 9.24
CA GLN A 76 9.94 -3.34 9.40
C GLN A 76 10.70 -2.87 10.63
N GLN A 77 10.74 -1.56 10.88
CA GLN A 77 11.36 -0.98 12.07
C GLN A 77 10.68 -1.46 13.36
N ASP A 78 9.35 -1.44 13.40
CA ASP A 78 8.56 -1.90 14.55
C ASP A 78 8.77 -3.40 14.80
N ASN A 79 8.76 -4.22 13.74
CA ASN A 79 9.04 -5.65 13.84
C ASN A 79 10.43 -5.91 14.41
N MET A 80 11.48 -5.21 13.92
CA MET A 80 12.83 -5.31 14.49
C MET A 80 12.87 -4.90 15.96
N GLY A 81 12.09 -3.90 16.36
CA GLY A 81 11.93 -3.49 17.76
C GLY A 81 11.29 -4.59 18.62
N LEU A 82 10.21 -5.20 18.14
CA LEU A 82 9.50 -6.28 18.81
C LEU A 82 10.37 -7.54 18.93
N HIS A 83 11.08 -7.93 17.86
CA HIS A 83 12.01 -9.06 17.90
C HIS A 83 13.09 -8.87 18.97
N ARG A 84 13.67 -7.67 19.08
CA ARG A 84 14.65 -7.37 20.13
C ARG A 84 14.06 -7.52 21.53
N LYS A 85 12.84 -7.03 21.77
CA LYS A 85 12.14 -7.18 23.07
C LYS A 85 11.86 -8.64 23.40
N VAL A 86 11.40 -9.43 22.43
CA VAL A 86 11.15 -10.87 22.61
C VAL A 86 12.45 -11.60 22.96
N ASN A 87 13.55 -11.28 22.29
CA ASN A 87 14.85 -11.89 22.58
C ASN A 87 15.35 -11.54 23.99
N LEU A 88 15.15 -10.30 24.44
CA LEU A 88 15.51 -9.89 25.80
C LEU A 88 14.70 -10.67 26.86
N ILE A 89 13.37 -10.77 26.69
CA ILE A 89 12.51 -11.55 27.59
C ILE A 89 12.92 -13.02 27.60
N ARG A 90 13.29 -13.60 26.46
CA ARG A 90 13.79 -14.98 26.38
C ARG A 90 15.06 -15.17 27.19
N GLN A 91 16.00 -14.23 27.10
CA GLN A 91 17.24 -14.26 27.86
C GLN A 91 16.97 -14.16 29.36
N GLU A 92 16.15 -13.20 29.79
CA GLU A 92 15.77 -13.03 31.20
C GLU A 92 15.06 -14.28 31.75
N ASN A 93 14.13 -14.86 30.99
CA ASN A 93 13.45 -16.09 31.38
C ASN A 93 14.44 -17.26 31.51
N ALA A 94 15.39 -17.41 30.59
CA ALA A 94 16.42 -18.45 30.69
C ALA A 94 17.29 -18.29 31.93
N GLU A 95 17.66 -17.05 32.28
CA GLU A 95 18.39 -16.75 33.52
C GLU A 95 17.56 -17.05 34.77
N LEU A 96 16.26 -16.75 34.77
CA LEU A 96 15.35 -17.07 35.88
C LEU A 96 15.20 -18.59 36.06
N TYR A 97 15.01 -19.34 34.97
CA TYR A 97 14.94 -20.81 35.03
C TYR A 97 16.24 -21.42 35.55
N LYS A 98 17.40 -20.89 35.14
CA LYS A 98 18.70 -21.31 35.67
C LYS A 98 18.80 -21.08 37.19
N LYS A 99 18.41 -19.90 37.68
CA LYS A 99 18.44 -19.57 39.11
C LYS A 99 17.50 -20.45 39.95
N LEU A 100 16.34 -20.85 39.42
CA LEU A 100 15.43 -21.77 40.11
C LEU A 100 16.06 -23.15 40.31
N TYR A 101 16.71 -23.68 39.26
CA TYR A 101 17.39 -24.98 39.32
C TYR A 101 18.64 -24.96 40.22
N GLU A 102 19.38 -23.85 40.27
CA GLU A 102 20.51 -23.69 41.18
C GLU A 102 20.07 -23.63 42.65
N LYS A 103 18.92 -23.02 42.95
CA LYS A 103 18.40 -22.91 44.32
C LYS A 103 17.86 -24.22 44.89
N GLU A 104 17.47 -25.16 44.04
CA GLU A 104 16.99 -26.49 44.43
C GLU A 104 18.14 -27.45 44.77
N ALA A 105 19.34 -27.23 44.22
CA ALA A 105 20.55 -28.00 44.50
C ALA A 105 21.21 -27.64 45.86
N GLU A 106 20.95 -26.46 46.41
CA GLU A 106 21.47 -26.02 47.73
C GLU A 106 20.50 -26.33 48.89
N GLY A 107 19.35 -26.96 48.58
CA GLY A 107 18.28 -27.28 49.52
C GLY A 107 18.23 -28.74 50.00
N GLU A 108 19.35 -29.48 50.01
CA GLU A 108 19.39 -30.80 50.67
C GLU A 108 19.81 -30.69 52.15
N VAL A 109 18.95 -30.12 53.01
CA VAL A 109 18.77 -30.64 54.38
C VAL A 109 17.32 -30.42 54.80
N ASN A 110 16.67 -31.55 55.13
CA ASN A 110 15.39 -31.69 55.82
C ASN A 110 14.13 -31.78 54.93
N ARG A 111 13.92 -33.00 54.40
CA ARG A 111 12.60 -33.51 53.99
C ARG A 111 11.67 -33.44 55.19
N ASP A 112 10.73 -32.49 55.18
CA ASP A 112 9.37 -32.63 55.74
C ASP A 112 8.60 -31.31 55.55
N SER A 113 8.12 -31.07 54.34
CA SER A 113 6.97 -30.20 54.12
C SER A 113 6.34 -30.47 52.76
N THR A 114 5.31 -31.29 52.77
CA THR A 114 4.33 -31.46 51.69
C THR A 114 3.83 -30.08 51.23
N THR A 115 4.19 -29.66 50.02
CA THR A 115 3.58 -28.49 49.38
C THR A 115 2.39 -28.97 48.55
N PRO A 116 1.13 -28.59 48.87
CA PRO A 116 -0.05 -29.21 48.27
C PRO A 116 -0.48 -28.59 46.93
N TYR A 117 0.34 -27.74 46.32
CA TYR A 117 0.00 -27.04 45.07
C TYR A 117 1.19 -27.03 44.11
N ASN A 118 1.55 -28.20 43.58
CA ASN A 118 2.41 -28.30 42.40
C ASN A 118 1.52 -28.44 41.16
N PHE A 119 1.44 -27.39 40.35
CA PHE A 119 0.87 -27.48 39.01
C PHE A 119 1.86 -28.26 38.13
N VAL A 120 1.48 -29.47 37.72
CA VAL A 120 2.22 -30.27 36.74
C VAL A 120 2.18 -29.50 35.42
N VAL A 121 3.24 -28.74 35.13
CA VAL A 121 3.49 -28.24 33.78
C VAL A 121 3.88 -29.48 32.99
N ALA A 122 2.96 -29.96 32.15
CA ALA A 122 3.23 -31.05 31.22
C ALA A 122 4.49 -30.71 30.39
N GLU A 123 5.56 -31.47 30.61
CA GLU A 123 6.77 -31.51 29.77
C GLU A 123 6.36 -31.89 28.35
N GLY A 124 6.03 -30.90 27.51
CA GLY A 124 5.50 -31.20 26.18
C GLY A 124 5.71 -30.15 25.09
N ALA A 125 6.30 -28.99 25.39
CA ALA A 125 6.48 -27.96 24.36
C ALA A 125 7.67 -27.01 24.62
N ASN A 126 8.84 -27.53 25.01
CA ASN A 126 10.09 -26.75 25.04
C ASN A 126 10.77 -26.71 23.67
N VAL A 127 10.01 -26.48 22.59
CA VAL A 127 10.62 -26.21 21.28
C VAL A 127 10.79 -24.70 21.15
N PRO A 128 12.02 -24.16 21.12
CA PRO A 128 12.24 -22.76 20.87
C PRO A 128 11.69 -22.41 19.49
N ILE A 129 10.64 -21.59 19.43
CA ILE A 129 10.15 -21.07 18.15
C ILE A 129 11.20 -20.09 17.63
N HIS A 130 11.98 -20.55 16.66
CA HIS A 130 12.95 -19.75 15.92
C HIS A 130 12.17 -18.85 14.94
N LEU A 131 12.03 -17.58 15.30
CA LEU A 131 11.37 -16.59 14.44
C LEU A 131 12.46 -15.98 13.54
N GLU A 132 12.57 -16.52 12.33
CA GLU A 132 13.47 -15.98 11.30
C GLU A 132 12.89 -14.70 10.71
N LEU A 133 13.73 -13.66 10.61
CA LEU A 133 13.37 -12.46 9.88
C LEU A 133 13.37 -12.77 8.39
N ASN A 134 12.21 -12.70 7.75
CA ASN A 134 12.17 -12.63 6.29
C ASN A 134 12.59 -11.20 5.91
N ILE A 135 13.89 -10.99 5.69
CA ILE A 135 14.42 -9.72 5.18
C ILE A 135 14.23 -9.76 3.66
N PRO A 136 13.30 -9.01 3.06
CA PRO A 136 13.35 -8.80 1.62
C PRO A 136 14.68 -8.11 1.31
N LEU A 137 15.44 -8.69 0.38
CA LEU A 137 16.70 -8.15 -0.13
C LEU A 137 16.44 -6.68 -0.49
N GLN A 138 17.00 -5.77 0.29
CA GLN A 138 17.05 -4.36 -0.09
C GLN A 138 18.04 -4.28 -1.23
N GLU A 139 17.54 -4.40 -2.45
CA GLU A 139 18.27 -4.01 -3.64
C GLU A 139 18.43 -2.49 -3.61
N ASN A 140 19.40 -2.04 -2.81
CA ASN A 140 19.98 -0.70 -2.92
C ASN A 140 20.85 -0.68 -4.17
N GLY A 141 20.20 -0.80 -5.33
CA GLY A 141 20.77 -0.52 -6.64
C GLY A 141 20.16 0.79 -7.13
N VAL A 142 20.96 1.85 -7.15
CA VAL A 142 20.63 3.06 -7.91
C VAL A 142 20.66 2.68 -9.38
N GLU A 143 19.56 2.15 -9.91
CA GLU A 143 19.31 2.19 -11.35
C GLU A 143 18.52 3.46 -11.65
N GLN A 144 19.24 4.43 -12.22
CA GLN A 144 18.64 5.58 -12.88
C GLN A 144 17.55 5.11 -13.86
N PRO A 145 16.44 5.84 -14.03
CA PRO A 145 15.44 5.50 -15.03
C PRO A 145 16.05 5.70 -16.42
N VAL A 146 16.55 4.63 -17.03
CA VAL A 146 16.92 4.65 -18.44
C VAL A 146 15.61 4.70 -19.23
N ALA A 147 15.37 5.86 -19.85
CA ALA A 147 14.24 6.08 -20.74
C ALA A 147 14.16 4.96 -21.80
N PRO A 148 12.95 4.43 -22.10
CA PRO A 148 12.81 3.40 -23.10
C PRO A 148 13.18 3.96 -24.48
N LYS A 149 14.18 3.35 -25.13
CA LYS A 149 14.49 3.60 -26.53
C LYS A 149 13.34 3.07 -27.39
N LEU A 150 12.62 3.99 -28.04
CA LEU A 150 11.76 3.68 -29.15
C LEU A 150 12.67 3.33 -30.34
N GLY A 151 12.65 2.06 -30.73
CA GLY A 151 13.17 1.54 -31.99
C GLY A 151 12.02 1.02 -32.83
#